data_AF-A0A845DE64-F1
#
_entry.id   AF-A0A845DE64-F1
#
_cell.length_a   1.000
_cell.length_b   1.000
_cell.length_c   1.000
_cell.angle_alpha   90.00
_cell.angle_beta   90.00
_cell.angle_gamma   90.00
#
_symmetry.space_group_name_H-M   'P 1'
#
loop_
_entity.id
_entity.type
_entity.pdbx_description
1 polymer ?
#
loop_
_entity_poly.entity_id
_entity_poly.type
_entity_poly.pdbx_seq_one_letter_code
_entity_poly.pdbx_strand_id
1 'polypeptide(L)'
;MSETIASAVERIMNAVLRKNLDEATTKQGVILKLLHLAGWNTFDVLEVVPEYTVEYRRVDFALNPNTANTVFIEVKRPGENLENHQQQLLEYCFQEGVKLAVLTNGKTWWLYLPLRQGNWEKRRFLTIDLESQEPAIVEQRFMGYLSREKVISGQAVSEAENLVQSRQRVEITNKAISEAWSQIIETPDEILVDLISETAERICGFTTDPELVRKFLSRRVRALKGPLDGRSPLVSARAVNAPAAAQTQAEGQGSPLPITLDPPDSAVFLDALLRTKEAWIEEHLDDGRKELRLWKAQNMRSSSSVIGNLRSKPRYRKGSWRKSGLVKIHVTIERPAQGIAP
;
A
#
# COMPACT_ATOMS: atom_id res chain seq x y z
N MET A 1 26.36 9.94 13.85
CA MET A 1 24.90 9.79 13.67
C MET A 1 24.38 8.93 14.81
N SER A 2 23.28 9.32 15.45
CA SER A 2 22.58 8.46 16.41
C SER A 2 22.07 7.21 15.69
N GLU A 3 22.18 6.03 16.33
CA GLU A 3 21.63 4.78 15.79
C GLU A 3 20.11 4.94 15.58
N THR A 4 19.59 4.51 14.44
CA THR A 4 18.15 4.54 14.10
C THR A 4 17.54 3.15 14.20
N ILE A 5 16.21 3.04 14.19
CA ILE A 5 15.54 1.72 14.20
C ILE A 5 15.92 0.93 12.96
N ALA A 6 15.96 1.57 11.79
CA ALA A 6 16.36 0.91 10.55
C ALA A 6 17.76 0.29 10.65
N SER A 7 18.76 1.05 11.10
CA SER A 7 20.13 0.55 11.26
C SER A 7 20.27 -0.54 12.35
N ALA A 8 19.48 -0.42 13.43
CA ALA A 8 19.46 -1.42 14.48
C ALA A 8 18.83 -2.74 14.00
N VAL A 9 17.76 -2.68 13.20
CA VAL A 9 17.12 -3.85 12.59
C VAL A 9 18.10 -4.57 11.68
N GLU A 10 18.82 -3.87 10.80
CA GLU A 10 19.86 -4.49 9.97
C GLU A 10 20.91 -5.24 10.81
N ARG A 11 21.37 -4.63 11.91
CA ARG A 11 22.34 -5.26 12.82
C ARG A 11 21.75 -6.47 13.53
N ILE A 12 20.52 -6.38 14.03
CA ILE A 12 19.81 -7.47 14.73
C ILE A 12 19.59 -8.65 13.77
N MET A 13 19.13 -8.40 12.56
CA MET A 13 18.93 -9.42 11.54
C MET A 13 20.24 -10.13 11.17
N ASN A 14 21.33 -9.37 11.04
CA ASN A 14 22.64 -9.91 10.66
C ASN A 14 23.36 -10.69 11.79
N ALA A 15 23.24 -10.24 13.05
CA ALA A 15 24.06 -10.74 14.15
C ALA A 15 23.30 -11.60 15.18
N VAL A 16 22.02 -11.30 15.41
CA VAL A 16 21.30 -11.73 16.62
C VAL A 16 20.40 -12.94 16.30
N LEU A 17 19.73 -12.95 15.15
CA LEU A 17 18.79 -14.03 14.81
C LEU A 17 19.41 -15.31 14.23
N ARG A 18 20.70 -15.31 13.89
CA ARG A 18 21.45 -16.52 13.49
C ARG A 18 21.81 -17.44 14.67
N LYS A 19 21.57 -17.01 15.92
CA LYS A 19 22.08 -17.69 17.13
C LYS A 19 21.06 -18.43 18.00
N ASN A 20 19.83 -18.71 17.55
CA ASN A 20 18.79 -19.36 18.38
C ASN A 20 18.70 -18.77 19.80
N LEU A 21 18.41 -17.46 19.87
CA LEU A 21 18.33 -16.75 21.15
C LEU A 21 17.21 -17.33 22.02
N ASP A 22 17.40 -17.27 23.33
CA ASP A 22 16.33 -17.48 24.28
C ASP A 22 15.44 -16.23 24.40
N GLU A 23 14.36 -16.36 25.17
CA GLU A 23 13.39 -15.29 25.40
C GLU A 23 14.02 -14.10 26.14
N ALA A 24 14.87 -14.37 27.15
CA ALA A 24 15.54 -13.33 27.94
C ALA A 24 16.47 -12.48 27.07
N THR A 25 17.26 -13.11 26.20
CA THR A 25 18.13 -12.41 25.25
C THR A 25 17.32 -11.64 24.22
N THR A 26 16.16 -12.16 23.82
CA THR A 26 15.24 -11.44 22.91
C THR A 26 14.70 -10.19 23.58
N LYS A 27 14.17 -10.31 24.81
CA LYS A 27 13.71 -9.19 25.63
C LYS A 27 14.78 -8.09 25.76
N GLN A 28 16.00 -8.46 26.15
CA GLN A 28 17.09 -7.51 26.39
C GLN A 28 17.72 -6.95 25.10
N GLY A 29 18.11 -7.81 24.17
CA GLY A 29 18.91 -7.45 23.00
C GLY A 29 18.11 -6.91 21.82
N VAL A 30 16.81 -7.21 21.75
CA VAL A 30 15.93 -6.79 20.65
C VAL A 30 14.83 -5.86 21.16
N ILE A 31 13.97 -6.32 22.07
CA ILE A 31 12.76 -5.58 22.47
C ILE A 31 13.14 -4.25 23.13
N LEU A 32 13.92 -4.29 24.22
CA LEU A 32 14.32 -3.06 24.93
C LEU A 32 15.14 -2.13 24.02
N LYS A 33 15.99 -2.66 23.14
CA LYS A 33 16.75 -1.83 22.20
C LYS A 33 15.83 -1.06 21.25
N LEU A 34 14.83 -1.71 20.68
CA LEU A 34 13.88 -1.07 19.78
C LEU A 34 12.98 -0.07 20.52
N LEU A 35 12.55 -0.38 21.75
CA LEU A 35 11.80 0.55 22.59
C LEU A 35 12.61 1.81 22.91
N HIS A 36 13.87 1.65 23.29
CA HIS A 36 14.77 2.77 23.55
C HIS A 36 14.90 3.69 22.31
N LEU A 37 15.09 3.10 21.13
CA LEU A 37 15.15 3.86 19.87
C LEU A 37 13.81 4.51 19.49
N ALA A 38 12.69 3.92 19.91
CA ALA A 38 11.35 4.50 19.77
C ALA A 38 11.07 5.62 20.82
N GLY A 39 12.06 5.99 21.61
CA GLY A 39 12.04 7.12 22.54
C GLY A 39 11.63 6.77 23.97
N TRP A 40 11.44 5.49 24.30
CA TRP A 40 11.12 5.04 25.67
C TRP A 40 12.37 5.05 26.56
N ASN A 41 12.21 5.45 27.82
CA ASN A 41 13.25 5.29 28.83
C ASN A 41 13.19 3.87 29.42
N THR A 42 13.94 2.95 28.82
CA THR A 42 14.00 1.55 29.27
C THR A 42 14.69 1.34 30.62
N PHE A 43 15.28 2.39 31.20
CA PHE A 43 15.83 2.37 32.56
C PHE A 43 14.86 2.90 33.61
N ASP A 44 13.76 3.53 33.18
CA ASP A 44 12.68 3.96 34.05
C ASP A 44 11.65 2.84 34.19
N VAL A 45 11.72 2.14 35.33
CA VAL A 45 10.83 1.01 35.68
C VAL A 45 9.40 1.44 36.02
N LEU A 46 9.07 2.73 35.94
CA LEU A 46 7.70 3.24 35.99
C LEU A 46 7.15 3.53 34.58
N GLU A 47 8.03 3.76 33.60
CA GLU A 47 7.66 4.01 32.21
C GLU A 47 7.67 2.74 31.36
N VAL A 48 8.69 1.90 31.49
CA VAL A 48 8.78 0.58 30.84
C VAL A 48 8.84 -0.46 31.93
N VAL A 49 7.68 -1.01 32.30
CA VAL A 49 7.54 -1.87 33.48
C VAL A 49 7.65 -3.33 33.05
N PRO A 50 8.73 -4.03 33.42
CA PRO A 50 8.87 -5.45 33.11
C PRO A 50 7.97 -6.29 33.98
N GLU A 51 7.53 -7.43 33.45
CA GLU A 51 6.81 -8.47 34.19
C GLU A 51 5.58 -7.93 34.97
N TYR A 52 4.84 -7.04 34.30
CA TYR A 52 3.70 -6.32 34.85
C TYR A 52 2.57 -7.30 35.19
N THR A 53 2.08 -7.20 36.43
CA THR A 53 1.11 -8.15 36.97
C THR A 53 -0.31 -7.67 36.66
N VAL A 54 -1.11 -8.54 36.06
CA VAL A 54 -2.55 -8.37 35.80
C VAL A 54 -3.26 -9.46 36.60
N GLU A 55 -3.88 -9.06 37.71
CA GLU A 55 -4.44 -9.97 38.72
C GLU A 55 -3.45 -11.07 39.17
N TYR A 56 -3.63 -12.31 38.72
CA TYR A 56 -2.82 -13.49 39.06
C TYR A 56 -1.87 -13.91 37.93
N ARG A 57 -1.81 -13.14 36.84
CA ARG A 57 -0.97 -13.42 35.66
C ARG A 57 -0.07 -12.22 35.35
N ARG A 58 0.81 -12.38 34.35
CA ARG A 58 1.83 -11.37 34.02
C ARG A 58 1.94 -11.19 32.50
N VAL A 59 2.27 -9.97 32.10
CA VAL A 59 2.72 -9.61 30.75
C VAL A 59 4.17 -9.16 30.83
N ASP A 60 4.94 -9.42 29.77
CA ASP A 60 6.38 -9.19 29.80
C ASP A 60 6.78 -7.72 29.94
N PHE A 61 6.06 -6.81 29.28
CA PHE A 61 6.22 -5.38 29.49
C PHE A 61 4.89 -4.64 29.44
N ALA A 62 4.75 -3.64 30.31
CA ALA A 62 3.74 -2.60 30.19
C ALA A 62 4.43 -1.26 29.94
N LEU A 63 4.05 -0.58 28.87
CA LEU A 63 4.53 0.77 28.55
C LEU A 63 3.54 1.80 29.10
N ASN A 64 4.06 2.76 29.88
CA ASN A 64 3.31 3.81 30.54
C ASN A 64 2.05 3.28 31.27
N PRO A 65 2.20 2.33 32.21
CA PRO A 65 1.07 1.75 32.92
C PRO A 65 0.32 2.79 33.76
N ASN A 66 -0.93 2.49 34.09
CA ASN A 66 -1.84 3.36 34.83
C ASN A 66 -2.22 4.66 34.09
N THR A 67 -2.11 4.65 32.76
CA THR A 67 -2.56 5.75 31.90
C THR A 67 -3.60 5.25 30.89
N ALA A 68 -4.36 6.17 30.30
CA ALA A 68 -5.39 5.81 29.31
C ALA A 68 -4.81 5.19 28.01
N ASN A 69 -3.49 5.24 27.84
CA ASN A 69 -2.76 4.81 26.64
C ASN A 69 -1.68 3.77 26.96
N THR A 70 -1.86 2.98 28.03
CA THR A 70 -0.98 1.85 28.34
C THR A 70 -0.91 0.87 27.16
N VAL A 71 0.28 0.30 26.93
CA VAL A 71 0.53 -0.74 25.92
C VAL A 71 1.08 -1.99 26.59
N PHE A 72 0.47 -3.14 26.35
CA PHE A 72 1.01 -4.43 26.78
C PHE A 72 1.84 -5.06 25.66
N ILE A 73 3.00 -5.59 26.02
CA ILE A 73 3.88 -6.33 25.13
C ILE A 73 4.12 -7.71 25.73
N GLU A 74 3.77 -8.74 24.97
CA GLU A 74 4.10 -10.13 25.27
C GLU A 74 5.19 -10.61 24.31
N VAL A 75 6.23 -11.23 24.86
CA VAL A 75 7.39 -11.72 24.15
C VAL A 75 7.41 -13.25 24.20
N LYS A 76 7.82 -13.84 23.08
CA LYS A 76 7.99 -15.28 22.91
C LYS A 76 9.38 -15.59 22.37
N ARG A 77 9.74 -16.87 22.40
CA ARG A 77 11.02 -17.30 21.84
C ARG A 77 11.03 -17.10 20.32
N PRO A 78 12.16 -16.74 19.70
CA PRO A 78 12.26 -16.50 18.25
C PRO A 78 11.73 -17.61 17.33
N GLY A 79 11.74 -18.87 17.78
CA GLY A 79 11.22 -20.01 17.02
C GLY A 79 9.78 -20.41 17.33
N GLU A 80 9.11 -19.70 18.25
CA GLU A 80 7.76 -20.04 18.72
C GLU A 80 6.69 -19.45 17.80
N ASN A 81 5.62 -20.22 17.57
CA ASN A 81 4.46 -19.76 16.83
C ASN A 81 3.59 -18.85 17.71
N LEU A 82 3.48 -17.58 17.32
CA LEU A 82 2.70 -16.57 18.03
C LEU A 82 1.18 -16.86 18.05
N GLU A 83 0.64 -17.67 17.14
CA GLU A 83 -0.82 -17.91 17.04
C GLU A 83 -1.45 -18.40 18.33
N ASN A 84 -0.73 -19.27 19.07
CA ASN A 84 -1.23 -19.89 20.29
C ASN A 84 -1.30 -18.93 21.49
N HIS A 85 -0.72 -17.73 21.38
CA HIS A 85 -0.60 -16.79 22.51
C HIS A 85 -1.49 -15.54 22.36
N GLN A 86 -2.18 -15.39 21.22
CA GLN A 86 -3.01 -14.21 20.95
C GLN A 86 -4.14 -14.07 21.95
N GLN A 87 -4.87 -15.16 22.19
CA GLN A 87 -6.06 -15.15 23.06
C GLN A 87 -5.70 -14.66 24.46
N GLN A 88 -4.65 -15.23 25.05
CA GLN A 88 -4.19 -14.90 26.39
C GLN A 88 -3.87 -13.40 26.55
N LEU A 89 -3.08 -12.83 25.64
CA LEU A 89 -2.72 -11.41 25.71
C LEU A 89 -3.96 -10.51 25.59
N LEU A 90 -4.86 -10.83 24.66
CA LEU A 90 -6.05 -10.00 24.41
C LEU A 90 -7.07 -10.06 25.55
N GLU A 91 -7.18 -11.19 26.25
CA GLU A 91 -8.01 -11.31 27.46
C GLU A 91 -7.53 -10.34 28.55
N TYR A 92 -6.22 -10.27 28.82
CA TYR A 92 -5.67 -9.33 29.80
C TYR A 92 -5.90 -7.89 29.40
N CYS A 93 -5.71 -7.59 28.12
CA CYS A 93 -5.96 -6.24 27.63
C CYS A 93 -7.42 -5.83 27.78
N PHE A 94 -8.35 -6.77 27.59
CA PHE A 94 -9.77 -6.50 27.76
C PHE A 94 -10.14 -6.25 29.23
N GLN A 95 -9.59 -7.03 30.17
CA GLN A 95 -9.79 -6.82 31.60
C GLN A 95 -9.28 -5.45 32.07
N GLU A 96 -8.09 -5.04 31.62
CA GLU A 96 -7.43 -3.80 32.02
C GLU A 96 -7.82 -2.57 31.17
N GLY A 97 -8.66 -2.73 30.14
CA GLY A 97 -9.03 -1.63 29.24
C GLY A 97 -7.89 -1.13 28.35
N VAL A 98 -6.89 -1.96 28.07
CA VAL A 98 -5.73 -1.65 27.23
C VAL A 98 -6.11 -1.62 25.75
N LYS A 99 -5.86 -0.47 25.11
CA LYS A 99 -6.31 -0.18 23.73
C LYS A 99 -5.34 -0.64 22.64
N LEU A 100 -4.08 -0.87 22.99
CA LEU A 100 -3.03 -1.28 22.07
C LEU A 100 -2.20 -2.38 22.71
N ALA A 101 -1.97 -3.48 21.98
CA ALA A 101 -1.18 -4.60 22.46
C ALA A 101 -0.25 -5.13 21.39
N VAL A 102 0.85 -5.73 21.82
CA VAL A 102 1.91 -6.27 20.97
C VAL A 102 2.22 -7.71 21.39
N LEU A 103 2.25 -8.61 20.42
CA LEU A 103 2.76 -9.97 20.60
C LEU A 103 3.95 -10.17 19.64
N THR A 104 5.10 -10.58 20.16
CA THR A 104 6.32 -10.68 19.35
C THR A 104 7.23 -11.82 19.75
N ASN A 105 7.98 -12.36 18.79
CA ASN A 105 9.10 -13.27 19.02
C ASN A 105 10.46 -12.61 18.71
N GLY A 106 10.50 -11.28 18.68
CA GLY A 106 11.67 -10.49 18.27
C GLY A 106 11.81 -10.31 16.76
N LYS A 107 11.39 -11.29 15.94
CA LYS A 107 11.42 -11.21 14.47
C LYS A 107 10.13 -10.62 13.90
N THR A 108 9.01 -11.11 14.40
CA THR A 108 7.68 -10.72 13.96
C THR A 108 6.97 -10.03 15.12
N TRP A 109 6.31 -8.93 14.83
CA TRP A 109 5.59 -8.11 15.78
C TRP A 109 4.16 -7.95 15.30
N TRP A 110 3.22 -8.51 16.05
CA TRP A 110 1.80 -8.40 15.79
C TRP A 110 1.19 -7.36 16.70
N LEU A 111 0.59 -6.33 16.10
CA LEU A 111 -0.06 -5.25 16.82
C LEU A 111 -1.58 -5.41 16.74
N TYR A 112 -2.23 -5.23 17.88
CA TYR A 112 -3.65 -5.46 18.08
C TYR A 112 -4.36 -4.23 18.62
N LEU A 113 -5.64 -4.09 18.27
CA LEU A 113 -6.60 -3.23 18.95
C LEU A 113 -7.53 -4.13 19.79
N PRO A 114 -7.19 -4.42 21.06
CA PRO A 114 -7.81 -5.50 21.82
C PRO A 114 -9.29 -5.26 22.12
N LEU A 115 -9.70 -4.00 22.26
CA LEU A 115 -11.07 -3.63 22.60
C LEU A 115 -12.03 -3.61 21.40
N ARG A 116 -11.54 -3.82 20.17
CA ARG A 116 -12.42 -3.93 19.00
C ARG A 116 -13.21 -5.24 19.00
N GLN A 117 -14.42 -5.19 18.45
CA GLN A 117 -15.26 -6.38 18.27
C GLN A 117 -14.73 -7.30 17.17
N GLY A 118 -15.09 -8.58 17.25
CA GLY A 118 -14.69 -9.63 16.31
C GLY A 118 -13.73 -10.64 16.94
N ASN A 119 -13.35 -11.65 16.14
CA ASN A 119 -12.35 -12.64 16.54
C ASN A 119 -10.96 -11.98 16.71
N TRP A 120 -10.09 -12.62 17.49
CA TRP A 120 -8.73 -12.16 17.81
C TRP A 120 -7.90 -11.86 16.56
N GLU A 121 -8.02 -12.70 15.53
CA GLU A 121 -7.36 -12.50 14.23
C GLU A 121 -7.75 -11.18 13.56
N LYS A 122 -9.03 -10.78 13.60
CA LYS A 122 -9.50 -9.50 13.04
C LYS A 122 -9.13 -8.30 13.90
N ARG A 123 -8.73 -8.51 15.15
CA ARG A 123 -8.22 -7.44 16.04
C ARG A 123 -6.75 -7.12 15.75
N ARG A 124 -6.01 -8.04 15.10
CA ARG A 124 -4.66 -7.76 14.58
C ARG A 124 -4.76 -6.77 13.42
N PHE A 125 -4.22 -5.57 13.60
CA PHE A 125 -4.26 -4.54 12.55
C PHE A 125 -2.95 -4.41 11.79
N LEU A 126 -1.82 -4.83 12.36
CA LEU A 126 -0.53 -4.71 11.71
C LEU A 126 0.41 -5.86 12.08
N THR A 127 1.19 -6.30 11.09
CA THR A 127 2.33 -7.18 11.27
C THR A 127 3.58 -6.44 10.79
N ILE A 128 4.54 -6.25 11.69
CA ILE A 128 5.88 -5.78 11.36
C ILE A 128 6.78 -7.01 11.38
N ASP A 129 7.46 -7.28 10.28
CA ASP A 129 8.33 -8.43 10.12
C ASP A 129 9.72 -7.93 9.76
N LEU A 130 10.67 -8.13 10.67
CA LEU A 130 12.03 -7.63 10.54
C LEU A 130 12.83 -8.36 9.46
N GLU A 131 12.38 -9.56 9.05
CA GLU A 131 13.07 -10.40 8.06
C GLU A 131 12.57 -10.14 6.64
N SER A 132 11.26 -9.97 6.47
CA SER A 132 10.65 -9.84 5.14
C SER A 132 10.43 -8.40 4.67
N GLN A 133 10.50 -7.41 5.58
CA GLN A 133 10.20 -6.01 5.26
C GLN A 133 11.46 -5.16 5.25
N GLU A 134 11.49 -4.15 4.38
CA GLU A 134 12.61 -3.20 4.31
C GLU A 134 12.79 -2.45 5.65
N PRO A 135 14.04 -2.27 6.15
CA PRO A 135 14.29 -1.62 7.43
C PRO A 135 13.66 -0.24 7.60
N ALA A 136 13.59 0.55 6.51
CA ALA A 136 12.94 1.86 6.52
C ALA A 136 11.41 1.76 6.75
N ILE A 137 10.74 0.75 6.17
CA ILE A 137 9.31 0.50 6.38
C ILE A 137 9.05 0.00 7.80
N VAL A 138 9.94 -0.85 8.31
CA VAL A 138 9.90 -1.31 9.70
C VAL A 138 9.99 -0.12 10.66
N GLU A 139 10.98 0.76 10.46
CA GLU A 139 11.16 1.97 11.25
C GLU A 139 9.93 2.88 11.20
N GLN A 140 9.42 3.17 10.00
CA GLN A 140 8.22 3.99 9.85
C GLN A 140 7.04 3.42 10.64
N ARG A 141 6.81 2.10 10.58
CA ARG A 141 5.72 1.43 11.30
C ARG A 141 5.95 1.44 12.81
N PHE A 142 7.16 1.15 13.27
CA PHE A 142 7.50 1.24 14.68
C PHE A 142 7.27 2.64 15.23
N MET A 143 7.75 3.66 14.52
CA MET A 143 7.59 5.05 14.96
C MET A 143 6.12 5.49 14.94
N GLY A 144 5.33 5.06 13.95
CA GLY A 144 3.91 5.39 13.87
C GLY A 144 3.06 4.82 15.01
N TYR A 145 3.33 3.57 15.42
CA TYR A 145 2.45 2.85 16.36
C TYR A 145 3.04 2.60 17.74
N LEU A 146 4.36 2.68 17.92
CA LEU A 146 5.05 2.33 19.17
C LEU A 146 6.01 3.41 19.67
N SER A 147 6.18 4.54 18.98
CA SER A 147 6.97 5.64 19.55
C SER A 147 6.31 6.19 20.81
N ARG A 148 7.14 6.55 21.78
CA ARG A 148 6.70 7.09 23.07
C ARG A 148 5.76 8.28 22.89
N GLU A 149 6.10 9.22 22.02
CA GLU A 149 5.29 10.40 21.72
C GLU A 149 3.90 10.04 21.19
N LYS A 150 3.82 9.15 20.19
CA LYS A 150 2.56 8.74 19.57
C LYS A 150 1.68 7.93 20.51
N VAL A 151 2.29 7.09 21.35
CA VAL A 151 1.56 6.29 22.34
C VAL A 151 1.01 7.20 23.43
N ILE A 152 1.83 8.04 24.07
CA ILE A 152 1.40 8.90 25.18
C ILE A 152 0.29 9.87 24.73
N SER A 153 0.40 10.45 23.53
CA SER A 153 -0.62 11.36 22.98
C SER A 153 -1.91 10.66 22.52
N GLY A 154 -1.95 9.31 22.49
CA GLY A 154 -3.08 8.53 21.96
C GLY A 154 -3.17 8.48 20.43
N GLN A 155 -2.25 9.15 19.72
CA GLN A 155 -2.22 9.15 18.26
C GLN A 155 -1.99 7.75 17.68
N ALA A 156 -1.19 6.90 18.33
CA ALA A 156 -0.94 5.52 17.88
C ALA A 156 -2.24 4.70 17.75
N VAL A 157 -3.14 4.81 18.73
CA VAL A 157 -4.45 4.12 18.71
C VAL A 157 -5.35 4.72 17.63
N SER A 158 -5.42 6.05 17.55
CA SER A 158 -6.22 6.74 16.53
C SER A 158 -5.77 6.38 15.10
N GLU A 159 -4.46 6.35 14.85
CA GLU A 159 -3.89 5.96 13.55
C GLU A 159 -4.19 4.49 13.23
N ALA A 160 -4.10 3.60 14.22
CA ALA A 160 -4.43 2.19 14.07
C ALA A 160 -5.92 1.99 13.73
N GLU A 161 -6.83 2.69 14.40
CA GLU A 161 -8.26 2.65 14.11
C GLU A 161 -8.56 3.16 12.70
N ASN A 162 -7.97 4.27 12.29
CA ASN A 162 -8.10 4.83 10.95
C ASN A 162 -7.62 3.86 9.87
N LEU A 163 -6.51 3.16 10.10
CA LEU A 163 -6.00 2.14 9.19
C LEU A 163 -7.00 1.00 9.02
N VAL A 164 -7.58 0.50 10.11
CA VAL A 164 -8.54 -0.60 10.02
C VAL A 164 -9.84 -0.17 9.35
N GLN A 165 -10.38 1.00 9.71
CA GLN A 165 -11.58 1.54 9.05
C GLN A 165 -11.35 1.75 7.55
N SER A 166 -10.16 2.23 7.16
CA SER A 166 -9.80 2.43 5.76
C SER A 166 -9.78 1.10 4.99
N ARG A 167 -9.25 0.03 5.57
CA ARG A 167 -9.26 -1.32 4.98
C ARG A 167 -10.68 -1.88 4.85
N GLN A 168 -11.48 -1.77 5.91
CA GLN A 168 -12.87 -2.21 5.91
C GLN A 168 -13.69 -1.46 4.84
N ARG A 169 -13.48 -0.15 4.69
CA ARG A 169 -14.12 0.65 3.64
C ARG A 169 -13.77 0.14 2.24
N VAL A 170 -12.49 -0.15 1.98
CA VAL A 170 -12.05 -0.69 0.69
C VAL A 170 -12.67 -2.07 0.42
N GLU A 171 -12.71 -2.95 1.41
CA GLU A 171 -13.32 -4.28 1.30
C GLU A 171 -14.81 -4.20 0.96
N ILE A 172 -15.58 -3.41 1.74
CA ILE A 172 -17.01 -3.19 1.51
C ILE A 172 -17.24 -2.55 0.12
N THR A 173 -16.43 -1.55 -0.23
CA THR A 173 -16.54 -0.88 -1.53
C THR A 173 -16.28 -1.84 -2.69
N ASN A 174 -15.25 -2.70 -2.59
CA ASN A 174 -14.96 -3.69 -3.63
C ASN A 174 -16.09 -4.72 -3.76
N LYS A 175 -16.67 -5.16 -2.64
CA LYS A 175 -17.85 -6.04 -2.66
C LYS A 175 -19.04 -5.36 -3.34
N ALA A 176 -19.33 -4.12 -2.98
CA ALA A 176 -20.41 -3.34 -3.58
C ALA A 176 -20.19 -3.09 -5.08
N ILE A 177 -18.94 -2.82 -5.51
CA ILE A 177 -18.59 -2.69 -6.94
C ILE A 177 -18.87 -4.00 -7.68
N SER A 178 -18.47 -5.14 -7.09
CA SER A 178 -18.72 -6.46 -7.69
C SER A 178 -20.22 -6.75 -7.83
N GLU A 179 -21.01 -6.42 -6.81
CA GLU A 179 -22.46 -6.60 -6.82
C GLU A 179 -23.13 -5.65 -7.85
N ALA A 180 -22.74 -4.38 -7.86
CA ALA A 180 -23.23 -3.40 -8.82
C ALA A 180 -22.91 -3.80 -10.26
N TRP A 181 -21.70 -4.30 -10.53
CA TRP A 181 -21.33 -4.81 -11.84
C TRP A 181 -22.25 -5.95 -12.26
N SER A 182 -22.47 -6.95 -11.41
CA SER A 182 -23.38 -8.07 -11.68
C SER A 182 -24.80 -7.60 -12.02
N GLN A 183 -25.33 -6.63 -11.27
CA GLN A 183 -26.66 -6.06 -11.54
C GLN A 183 -26.71 -5.34 -12.90
N ILE A 184 -25.69 -4.53 -13.20
CA ILE A 184 -25.59 -3.77 -14.46
C ILE A 184 -25.57 -4.70 -15.67
N ILE A 185 -24.83 -5.82 -15.61
CA ILE A 185 -24.75 -6.74 -16.75
C ILE A 185 -25.95 -7.69 -16.86
N GLU A 186 -26.72 -7.88 -15.78
CA GLU A 186 -27.96 -8.67 -15.76
C GLU A 186 -29.08 -8.01 -16.56
N THR A 187 -29.24 -6.70 -16.36
CA THR A 187 -30.21 -5.88 -17.08
C THR A 187 -29.51 -4.63 -17.60
N PRO A 188 -28.74 -4.74 -18.69
CA PRO A 188 -27.99 -3.62 -19.23
C PRO A 188 -28.96 -2.58 -19.81
N ASP A 189 -28.76 -1.32 -19.42
CA ASP A 189 -29.47 -0.19 -20.02
C ASP A 189 -28.95 0.09 -21.45
N GLU A 190 -29.69 0.93 -22.19
CA GLU A 190 -29.30 1.32 -23.55
C GLU A 190 -27.92 2.00 -23.58
N ILE A 191 -27.61 2.82 -22.57
CA ILE A 191 -26.35 3.58 -22.51
C ILE A 191 -25.15 2.63 -22.50
N LEU A 192 -25.20 1.56 -21.72
CA LEU A 192 -24.13 0.56 -21.67
C LEU A 192 -24.04 -0.24 -22.96
N VAL A 193 -25.19 -0.60 -23.56
CA VAL A 193 -25.22 -1.33 -24.83
C VAL A 193 -24.61 -0.48 -25.94
N ASP A 194 -25.02 0.78 -26.05
CA ASP A 194 -24.49 1.75 -27.03
C ASP A 194 -22.99 1.98 -26.83
N LEU A 195 -22.55 2.18 -25.58
CA LEU A 195 -21.13 2.37 -25.26
C LEU A 195 -20.26 1.18 -25.70
N ILE A 196 -20.74 -0.04 -25.50
CA ILE A 196 -20.04 -1.26 -25.92
C ILE A 196 -20.08 -1.41 -27.43
N SER A 197 -21.23 -1.15 -28.06
CA SER A 197 -21.39 -1.16 -29.53
C SER A 197 -20.41 -0.19 -30.18
N GLU A 198 -20.46 1.11 -29.86
CA GLU A 198 -19.53 2.12 -30.39
C GLU A 198 -18.06 1.75 -30.16
N THR A 199 -17.75 1.17 -29.00
CA THR A 199 -16.40 0.69 -28.69
C THR A 199 -15.97 -0.48 -29.56
N ALA A 200 -16.86 -1.45 -29.78
CA ALA A 200 -16.63 -2.59 -30.66
C ALA A 200 -16.49 -2.13 -32.12
N GLU A 201 -17.38 -1.26 -32.59
CA GLU A 201 -17.31 -0.66 -33.94
C GLU A 201 -15.98 0.03 -34.19
N ARG A 202 -15.48 0.80 -33.23
CA ARG A 202 -14.17 1.45 -33.32
C ARG A 202 -13.00 0.46 -33.36
N ILE A 203 -13.15 -0.73 -32.78
CA ILE A 203 -12.11 -1.78 -32.78
C ILE A 203 -12.13 -2.59 -34.07
N CYS A 204 -13.31 -2.99 -34.54
CA CYS A 204 -13.46 -3.89 -35.69
C CYS A 204 -13.71 -3.16 -37.02
N GLY A 205 -14.18 -1.91 -37.00
CA GLY A 205 -14.51 -1.11 -38.17
C GLY A 205 -15.91 -1.38 -38.76
N PHE A 206 -16.76 -2.18 -38.09
CA PHE A 206 -18.09 -2.56 -38.57
C PHE A 206 -19.17 -2.20 -37.55
N THR A 207 -20.37 -1.85 -38.02
CA THR A 207 -21.53 -1.60 -37.15
C THR A 207 -21.85 -2.81 -36.28
N THR A 208 -21.99 -2.60 -34.99
CA THR A 208 -22.19 -3.70 -34.02
C THR A 208 -23.67 -3.84 -33.70
N ASP A 209 -24.23 -5.04 -33.89
CA ASP A 209 -25.62 -5.34 -33.53
C ASP A 209 -25.79 -5.28 -31.99
N PRO A 210 -26.63 -4.37 -31.46
CA PRO A 210 -26.91 -4.26 -30.02
C PRO A 210 -27.38 -5.57 -29.39
N GLU A 211 -28.07 -6.44 -30.14
CA GLU A 211 -28.55 -7.73 -29.64
C GLU A 211 -27.41 -8.73 -29.39
N LEU A 212 -26.32 -8.63 -30.16
CA LEU A 212 -25.10 -9.41 -29.89
C LEU A 212 -24.42 -8.98 -28.60
N VAL A 213 -24.42 -7.67 -28.30
CA VAL A 213 -23.90 -7.11 -27.05
C VAL A 213 -24.72 -7.59 -25.87
N ARG A 214 -26.06 -7.52 -25.94
CA ARG A 214 -26.95 -8.04 -24.88
C ARG A 214 -26.74 -9.54 -24.66
N LYS A 215 -26.67 -10.34 -25.72
CA LYS A 215 -26.37 -11.78 -25.61
C LYS A 215 -25.00 -12.03 -25.00
N PHE A 216 -23.99 -11.24 -25.33
CA PHE A 216 -22.66 -11.34 -24.75
C PHE A 216 -22.67 -11.06 -23.24
N LEU A 217 -23.34 -10.00 -22.80
CA LEU A 217 -23.48 -9.64 -21.38
C LEU A 217 -24.25 -10.71 -20.60
N SER A 218 -25.40 -11.15 -21.12
CA SER A 218 -26.22 -12.21 -20.52
C SER A 218 -25.48 -13.55 -20.39
N ARG A 219 -24.62 -13.90 -21.35
CA ARG A 219 -23.75 -15.09 -21.24
C ARG A 219 -22.75 -14.97 -20.10
N ARG A 220 -22.17 -13.78 -19.90
CA ARG A 220 -21.22 -13.53 -18.79
C ARG A 220 -21.89 -13.51 -17.43
N VAL A 221 -23.10 -13.00 -17.32
CA VAL A 221 -23.95 -13.12 -16.12
C VAL A 221 -24.11 -14.59 -15.74
N ARG A 222 -24.47 -15.44 -16.70
CA ARG A 222 -24.70 -16.88 -16.46
C ARG A 222 -23.41 -17.59 -16.01
N ALA A 223 -22.28 -17.20 -16.56
CA ALA A 223 -20.96 -17.70 -16.14
C ALA A 223 -20.58 -17.24 -14.72
N LEU A 224 -21.01 -16.05 -14.29
CA LEU A 224 -20.78 -15.54 -12.93
C LEU A 224 -21.70 -16.19 -11.87
N LYS A 225 -22.87 -16.70 -12.27
CA LYS A 225 -23.85 -17.36 -11.39
C LYS A 225 -23.73 -18.90 -11.31
N GLY A 226 -22.87 -19.52 -12.12
CA GLY A 226 -22.60 -20.97 -12.06
C GLY A 226 -21.76 -21.35 -10.84
N PRO A 227 -21.70 -22.66 -10.46
CA PRO A 227 -20.76 -23.12 -9.44
C PRO A 227 -19.34 -22.67 -9.81
N LEU A 228 -18.60 -22.19 -8.82
CA LEU A 228 -17.17 -21.88 -8.95
C LEU A 228 -16.39 -23.19 -9.16
N ASP A 229 -16.52 -23.82 -10.33
CA ASP A 229 -15.51 -24.75 -10.79
C ASP A 229 -14.24 -23.93 -11.01
N GLY A 230 -13.19 -24.25 -10.26
CA GLY A 230 -11.92 -23.53 -10.12
C GLY A 230 -11.06 -23.42 -11.38
N ARG A 231 -11.66 -23.09 -12.52
CA ARG A 231 -11.01 -22.69 -13.76
C ARG A 231 -11.56 -21.34 -14.19
N SER A 232 -11.12 -20.28 -13.52
CA SER A 232 -11.07 -18.97 -14.15
C SER A 232 -10.18 -19.07 -15.39
N PRO A 233 -10.64 -18.75 -16.62
CA PRO A 233 -9.73 -18.47 -17.71
C PRO A 233 -9.23 -17.04 -17.55
N LEU A 234 -8.49 -16.79 -16.47
CA LEU A 234 -7.55 -15.68 -16.43
C LEU A 234 -6.24 -16.24 -16.96
N VAL A 235 -5.89 -15.74 -18.14
CA VAL A 235 -4.65 -16.01 -18.87
C VAL A 235 -3.48 -16.17 -17.90
N SER A 236 -2.91 -17.39 -17.88
CA SER A 236 -1.68 -17.70 -17.16
C SER A 236 -0.55 -16.84 -17.72
N ALA A 237 -0.12 -15.85 -16.95
CA ALA A 237 1.13 -15.15 -17.19
C ALA A 237 2.28 -16.10 -16.81
N ARG A 238 2.72 -16.89 -17.78
CA ARG A 238 3.92 -17.72 -17.63
C ARG A 238 5.13 -16.79 -17.67
N ALA A 239 5.79 -16.65 -16.53
CA ALA A 239 7.10 -16.02 -16.41
C ALA A 239 8.12 -16.79 -17.26
N VAL A 240 8.91 -16.05 -18.04
CA VAL A 240 10.09 -16.57 -18.73
C VAL A 240 11.25 -15.60 -18.43
N ASN A 241 12.17 -16.04 -17.57
CA ASN A 241 13.56 -15.56 -17.52
C ASN A 241 14.28 -16.14 -18.76
N ALA A 242 15.27 -15.58 -19.46
CA ALA A 242 16.22 -14.45 -19.37
C ALA A 242 16.73 -14.21 -20.84
N PRO A 243 17.87 -13.54 -21.17
CA PRO A 243 18.72 -12.56 -20.48
C PRO A 243 18.89 -11.22 -21.27
N ALA A 244 19.76 -10.35 -20.77
CA ALA A 244 20.06 -9.02 -21.30
C ALA A 244 20.97 -8.99 -22.54
N ALA A 245 20.95 -7.82 -23.20
CA ALA A 245 21.85 -7.25 -24.22
C ALA A 245 21.48 -7.46 -25.70
N ALA A 246 20.87 -6.43 -26.30
CA ALA A 246 21.37 -5.75 -27.51
C ALA A 246 20.40 -4.63 -27.91
N GLN A 247 20.93 -3.42 -28.05
CA GLN A 247 20.24 -2.28 -28.65
C GLN A 247 20.13 -2.48 -30.15
N THR A 248 18.93 -2.48 -30.74
CA THR A 248 18.66 -1.82 -32.04
C THR A 248 17.17 -1.68 -32.30
N GLN A 249 16.84 -0.63 -33.05
CA GLN A 249 15.52 -0.10 -33.35
C GLN A 249 14.61 -1.08 -34.09
N ALA A 250 13.34 -1.16 -33.68
CA ALA A 250 12.23 -1.57 -34.53
C ALA A 250 10.91 -0.97 -33.96
N GLU A 251 10.41 0.07 -34.61
CA GLU A 251 9.11 0.68 -34.31
C GLU A 251 7.97 -0.27 -34.70
N GLY A 252 7.40 -0.94 -33.69
CA GLY A 252 6.20 -1.77 -33.83
C GLY A 252 4.92 -1.00 -33.49
N GLN A 253 3.93 -1.11 -34.37
CA GLN A 253 2.56 -0.63 -34.18
C GLN A 253 1.95 -1.20 -32.88
N GLY A 254 1.96 -0.42 -31.79
CA GLY A 254 1.33 -0.85 -30.54
C GLY A 254 1.89 -0.22 -29.26
N SER A 255 3.07 0.40 -29.30
CA SER A 255 3.70 1.01 -28.13
C SER A 255 2.94 2.27 -27.64
N PRO A 256 2.78 2.44 -26.32
CA PRO A 256 2.17 3.64 -25.76
C PRO A 256 3.10 4.85 -25.92
N LEU A 257 2.55 6.07 -25.85
CA LEU A 257 3.33 7.30 -25.89
C LEU A 257 4.44 7.25 -24.80
N PRO A 258 5.72 7.45 -25.16
CA PRO A 258 6.81 7.65 -24.21
C PRO A 258 6.56 8.88 -23.35
N ILE A 259 6.60 8.70 -22.02
CA ILE A 259 6.41 9.76 -21.02
C ILE A 259 7.63 9.73 -20.12
N THR A 260 8.25 10.89 -19.91
CA THR A 260 9.35 11.07 -18.95
C THR A 260 8.96 12.16 -17.95
N LEU A 261 9.41 12.01 -16.71
CA LEU A 261 9.16 12.94 -15.61
C LEU A 261 10.47 13.60 -15.18
N ASP A 262 10.38 14.84 -14.71
CA ASP A 262 11.45 15.54 -14.04
C ASP A 262 10.89 16.25 -12.79
N PRO A 263 11.21 15.75 -11.57
CA PRO A 263 12.14 14.65 -11.28
C PRO A 263 11.66 13.27 -11.79
N PRO A 264 12.59 12.35 -12.12
CA PRO A 264 12.24 11.05 -12.73
C PRO A 264 11.55 10.07 -11.78
N ASP A 265 11.77 10.21 -10.47
CA ASP A 265 11.07 9.43 -9.46
C ASP A 265 9.60 9.87 -9.37
N SER A 266 8.67 8.94 -9.61
CA SER A 266 7.24 9.24 -9.67
C SER A 266 6.63 9.66 -8.33
N ALA A 267 7.18 9.18 -7.20
CA ALA A 267 6.71 9.56 -5.87
C ALA A 267 7.21 10.97 -5.52
N VAL A 268 8.47 11.27 -5.80
CA VAL A 268 9.04 12.63 -5.63
C VAL A 268 8.32 13.64 -6.53
N PHE A 269 8.06 13.26 -7.80
CA PHE A 269 7.30 14.09 -8.72
C PHE A 269 5.88 14.34 -8.22
N LEU A 270 5.19 13.29 -7.74
CA LEU A 270 3.82 13.42 -7.22
C LEU A 270 3.78 14.34 -6.00
N ASP A 271 4.72 14.18 -5.07
CA ASP A 271 4.82 15.03 -3.88
C ASP A 271 5.04 16.51 -4.25
N ALA A 272 5.93 16.79 -5.20
CA ALA A 272 6.12 18.14 -5.74
C ALA A 272 4.87 18.69 -6.46
N LEU A 273 4.22 17.88 -7.29
CA LEU A 273 2.99 18.24 -7.99
C LEU A 273 1.83 18.54 -7.03
N LEU A 274 1.77 17.86 -5.89
CA LEU A 274 0.71 18.09 -4.90
C LEU A 274 0.89 19.42 -4.16
N ARG A 275 2.12 19.93 -4.04
CA ARG A 275 2.42 21.26 -3.50
C ARG A 275 2.04 22.39 -4.46
N THR A 276 2.41 22.27 -5.73
CA THR A 276 2.20 23.33 -6.73
C THR A 276 0.82 23.27 -7.39
N LYS A 277 0.22 22.07 -7.46
CA LYS A 277 -0.96 21.74 -8.29
C LYS A 277 -0.80 22.05 -9.77
N GLU A 278 0.43 22.27 -10.23
CA GLU A 278 0.78 22.65 -11.59
C GLU A 278 2.07 21.95 -12.04
N ALA A 279 2.09 21.52 -13.30
CA ALA A 279 3.26 20.99 -13.99
C ALA A 279 3.24 21.42 -15.46
N TRP A 280 4.36 21.30 -16.15
CA TRP A 280 4.52 21.64 -17.55
C TRP A 280 4.74 20.38 -18.38
N ILE A 281 4.03 20.28 -19.51
CA ILE A 281 4.16 19.18 -20.47
C ILE A 281 4.82 19.74 -21.73
N GLU A 282 6.05 19.33 -21.99
CA GLU A 282 6.73 19.56 -23.26
C GLU A 282 6.42 18.40 -24.22
N GLU A 283 5.69 18.72 -25.28
CA GLU A 283 5.29 17.82 -26.36
C GLU A 283 6.30 17.90 -27.51
N HIS A 284 6.88 16.77 -27.89
CA HIS A 284 7.85 16.70 -28.99
C HIS A 284 7.17 16.08 -30.21
N LEU A 285 7.08 16.83 -31.31
CA LEU A 285 6.49 16.38 -32.56
C LEU A 285 7.54 15.76 -33.50
N ASP A 286 7.06 14.97 -34.46
CA ASP A 286 7.86 14.27 -35.47
C ASP A 286 8.56 15.22 -36.45
N ASP A 287 7.99 16.40 -36.68
CA ASP A 287 8.59 17.50 -37.44
C ASP A 287 9.64 18.32 -36.67
N GLY A 288 9.96 17.92 -35.43
CA GLY A 288 10.97 18.56 -34.58
C GLY A 288 10.46 19.75 -33.78
N ARG A 289 9.18 20.17 -33.93
CA ARG A 289 8.60 21.21 -33.08
C ARG A 289 8.42 20.73 -31.64
N LYS A 290 8.54 21.68 -30.71
CA LYS A 290 8.23 21.49 -29.30
C LYS A 290 7.10 22.42 -28.87
N GLU A 291 6.05 21.85 -28.30
CA GLU A 291 4.95 22.61 -27.71
C GLU A 291 4.99 22.49 -26.19
N LEU A 292 4.90 23.62 -25.49
CA LEU A 292 4.84 23.63 -24.03
C LEU A 292 3.41 23.90 -23.56
N ARG A 293 2.87 23.06 -22.67
CA ARG A 293 1.51 23.18 -22.14
C ARG A 293 1.51 23.13 -20.62
N LEU A 294 0.75 24.02 -20.00
CA LEU A 294 0.50 23.97 -18.57
C LEU A 294 -0.53 22.88 -18.24
N TRP A 295 -0.18 21.99 -17.33
CA TRP A 295 -1.09 21.02 -16.74
C TRP A 295 -1.49 21.43 -15.33
N LYS A 296 -2.74 21.90 -15.21
CA LYS A 296 -3.38 22.14 -13.91
C LYS A 296 -3.88 20.82 -13.32
N ALA A 297 -3.31 20.42 -12.20
CA ALA A 297 -3.50 19.13 -11.56
C ALA A 297 -4.36 19.22 -10.27
N GLN A 298 -5.39 20.07 -10.29
CA GLN A 298 -6.22 20.39 -9.12
C GLN A 298 -6.83 19.15 -8.45
N ASN A 299 -7.20 18.14 -9.24
CA ASN A 299 -7.81 16.91 -8.76
C ASN A 299 -6.81 15.81 -8.35
N MET A 300 -5.50 16.06 -8.44
CA MET A 300 -4.48 15.09 -8.01
C MET A 300 -4.47 14.96 -6.48
N ARG A 301 -4.43 13.72 -6.02
CA ARG A 301 -4.34 13.31 -4.61
C ARG A 301 -3.06 12.48 -4.40
N SER A 302 -2.68 12.26 -3.15
CA SER A 302 -1.53 11.40 -2.79
C SER A 302 -1.67 9.96 -3.29
N SER A 303 -2.90 9.49 -3.54
CA SER A 303 -3.17 8.16 -4.12
C SER A 303 -3.23 8.14 -5.65
N SER A 304 -2.99 9.26 -6.33
CA SER A 304 -3.12 9.37 -7.79
C SER A 304 -1.86 8.88 -8.53
N SER A 305 -2.05 8.16 -9.64
CA SER A 305 -0.94 7.87 -10.56
C SER A 305 -0.72 9.02 -11.54
N VAL A 306 0.47 9.63 -11.53
CA VAL A 306 0.86 10.73 -12.44
C VAL A 306 0.77 10.27 -13.90
N ILE A 307 1.45 9.15 -14.22
CA ILE A 307 1.47 8.58 -15.57
C ILE A 307 0.06 8.13 -15.98
N GLY A 308 -0.70 7.50 -15.07
CA GLY A 308 -2.08 7.10 -15.33
C GLY A 308 -2.98 8.29 -15.71
N ASN A 309 -2.85 9.41 -15.00
CA ASN A 309 -3.61 10.62 -15.31
C ASN A 309 -3.24 11.19 -16.68
N LEU A 310 -1.95 11.31 -16.99
CA LEU A 310 -1.48 11.76 -18.30
C LEU A 310 -2.05 10.86 -19.41
N ARG A 311 -1.96 9.53 -19.26
CA ARG A 311 -2.49 8.57 -20.25
C ARG A 311 -4.01 8.64 -20.43
N SER A 312 -4.76 9.13 -19.44
CA SER A 312 -6.21 9.29 -19.53
C SER A 312 -6.63 10.48 -20.41
N LYS A 313 -5.75 11.46 -20.65
CA LYS A 313 -6.05 12.66 -21.45
C LYS A 313 -6.23 12.27 -22.92
N PRO A 314 -7.31 12.72 -23.61
CA PRO A 314 -7.62 12.32 -24.99
C PRO A 314 -6.42 12.40 -25.95
N ARG A 315 -5.63 13.48 -25.86
CA ARG A 315 -4.45 13.73 -26.69
C ARG A 315 -3.34 12.67 -26.56
N TYR A 316 -3.20 12.02 -25.41
CA TYR A 316 -2.13 11.06 -25.11
C TYR A 316 -2.58 9.60 -25.16
N ARG A 317 -3.86 9.35 -25.48
CA ARG A 317 -4.41 7.99 -25.61
C ARG A 317 -3.83 7.28 -26.83
N LYS A 318 -3.71 5.95 -26.73
CA LYS A 318 -3.17 5.08 -27.79
C LYS A 318 -3.88 5.36 -29.13
N GLY A 319 -3.09 5.69 -30.15
CA GLY A 319 -3.57 6.01 -31.50
C GLY A 319 -3.90 7.49 -31.74
N SER A 320 -4.35 8.25 -30.73
CA SER A 320 -4.65 9.68 -30.89
C SER A 320 -3.39 10.53 -31.01
N TRP A 321 -2.36 10.23 -30.20
CA TRP A 321 -1.12 11.00 -30.18
C TRP A 321 -0.31 10.88 -31.48
N ARG A 322 -0.40 9.74 -32.16
CA ARG A 322 0.27 9.52 -33.45
C ARG A 322 -0.39 10.30 -34.58
N LYS A 323 -1.73 10.46 -34.54
CA LYS A 323 -2.46 11.28 -35.51
C LYS A 323 -2.11 12.77 -35.40
N SER A 324 -1.62 13.22 -34.24
CA SER A 324 -1.18 14.59 -34.02
C SER A 324 0.33 14.79 -34.23
N GLY A 325 1.04 13.82 -34.82
CA GLY A 325 2.49 13.89 -35.02
C GLY A 325 3.31 13.88 -33.73
N LEU A 326 2.72 13.53 -32.58
CA LEU A 326 3.45 13.51 -31.31
C LEU A 326 4.41 12.30 -31.29
N VAL A 327 5.58 12.44 -30.68
CA VAL A 327 6.57 11.36 -30.55
C VAL A 327 6.80 10.99 -29.08
N LYS A 328 6.92 11.99 -28.21
CA LYS A 328 7.12 11.81 -26.76
C LYS A 328 6.65 13.05 -26.00
N ILE A 329 6.44 12.88 -24.69
CA ILE A 329 6.27 14.01 -23.77
C ILE A 329 7.27 13.96 -22.63
N HIS A 330 7.72 15.14 -22.22
CA HIS A 330 8.53 15.36 -21.04
C HIS A 330 7.77 16.26 -20.07
N VAL A 331 7.64 15.85 -18.82
CA VAL A 331 6.81 16.55 -17.84
C VAL A 331 7.67 17.03 -16.68
N THR A 332 7.66 18.33 -16.42
CA THR A 332 8.49 18.99 -15.40
C THR A 332 7.62 19.73 -14.40
N ILE A 333 8.05 19.81 -13.14
CA ILE A 333 7.38 20.66 -12.13
C ILE A 333 7.67 22.14 -12.39
N GLU A 334 8.93 22.45 -12.68
CA GLU A 334 9.35 23.81 -13.01
C GLU A 334 9.10 24.12 -14.48
N ARG A 335 8.82 25.40 -14.78
CA ARG A 335 8.67 25.85 -16.16
C ARG A 335 10.02 25.70 -16.87
N PRO A 336 10.13 24.91 -17.95
CA PRO A 336 11.37 24.81 -18.70
C PRO A 336 11.82 26.20 -19.18
N ALA A 337 13.10 26.52 -19.01
CA ALA A 337 13.68 27.72 -19.61
C ALA A 337 13.49 27.62 -21.12
N GLN A 338 12.78 28.59 -21.72
CA GLN A 338 12.67 28.65 -23.17
C GLN A 338 14.08 28.81 -23.73
N GLY A 339 14.55 27.80 -24.46
CA GLY A 339 15.72 27.97 -25.31
C GLY A 339 15.40 29.08 -26.31
N ILE A 340 16.08 30.21 -26.17
CA ILE A 340 16.23 31.18 -27.24
C ILE A 340 16.92 30.42 -28.37
N ALA A 341 16.20 30.14 -29.45
CA ALA A 341 16.81 29.86 -30.73
C ALA A 341 16.39 30.99 -31.68
N PRO A 342 17.34 31.57 -32.44
CA PRO A 342 17.10 32.68 -33.36
C PRO A 342 16.17 32.33 -34.52
#